data_AF-L0DMP2-F1
#
_entry.id   AF-L0DMP2-F1
#
_cell.length_a   1.000
_cell.length_b   1.000
_cell.length_c   1.000
_cell.angle_alpha   90.00
_cell.angle_beta   90.00
_cell.angle_gamma   90.00
#
_symmetry.space_group_name_H-M   'P 1'
#
loop_
_entity.id
_entity.type
_entity.pdbx_description
1 polymer ?
#
loop_
_entity_poly.entity_id
_entity_poly.type
_entity_poly.pdbx_seq_one_letter_code
_entity_poly.pdbx_strand_id
1 'polypeptide(L)' 'MSQGLRSVSPTILLRISDGTFHMHRSFNDFNQAVFSAEAYAGAGFSVSMISATGRFLMGFDSRGERVAV' A
#
# COMPACT_ATOMS: atom_id res chain seq x y z
N MET A 1 -4.81 20.51 29.66
CA MET A 1 -4.61 19.10 29.25
C MET A 1 -5.22 18.93 27.87
N SER A 2 -4.47 19.22 26.83
CA SER A 2 -4.86 18.92 25.45
C SER A 2 -4.78 17.41 25.26
N GLN A 3 -5.93 16.72 25.29
CA GLN A 3 -6.01 15.34 24.86
C GLN A 3 -5.61 15.32 23.38
N GLY A 4 -4.39 14.86 23.12
CA GLY A 4 -3.93 14.59 21.77
C GLY A 4 -4.93 13.63 21.15
N LEU A 5 -5.69 14.12 20.17
CA LEU A 5 -6.29 13.26 19.16
C LEU A 5 -5.13 12.49 18.54
N ARG A 6 -4.84 11.30 19.07
CA ARG A 6 -4.11 10.28 18.33
C ARG A 6 -5.00 9.98 17.15
N SER A 7 -4.80 10.74 16.07
CA SER A 7 -5.32 10.41 14.75
C SER A 7 -4.80 9.00 14.49
N VAL A 8 -5.67 8.01 14.69
CA VAL A 8 -5.43 6.63 14.30
C VAL A 8 -5.54 6.63 12.78
N SER A 9 -4.60 7.31 12.10
CA SER A 9 -4.49 7.23 10.66
C SER A 9 -4.32 5.75 10.36
N PRO A 10 -5.23 5.12 9.60
CA PRO A 10 -5.12 3.71 9.31
C PRO A 10 -3.79 3.50 8.61
N THR A 11 -2.86 2.82 9.26
CA THR A 11 -1.59 2.49 8.61
C THR A 11 -1.89 1.54 7.46
N ILE A 12 -1.40 1.88 6.28
CA ILE A 12 -1.50 1.07 5.07
C ILE A 12 -0.11 0.53 4.79
N LEU A 13 -0.03 -0.76 4.52
CA LEU A 13 1.18 -1.47 4.13
C LEU A 13 1.11 -1.77 2.65
N LEU A 14 2.11 -1.34 1.90
CA LEU A 14 2.39 -1.86 0.57
C LEU A 14 3.29 -3.07 0.71
N ARG A 15 2.87 -4.19 0.14
CA ARG A 15 3.72 -5.35 -0.14
C ARG A 15 4.09 -5.32 -1.60
N ILE A 16 5.36 -5.07 -1.88
CA ILE A 16 5.92 -4.85 -3.21
C ILE A 16 6.75 -6.09 -3.57
N SER A 17 6.60 -6.59 -4.79
CA SER A 17 7.21 -7.84 -5.23
C SER A 17 7.56 -7.81 -6.71
N ASP A 18 8.76 -8.25 -7.09
CA ASP A 18 9.10 -8.54 -8.50
C ASP A 18 8.98 -10.04 -8.85
N GLY A 19 8.56 -10.86 -7.88
CA GLY A 19 8.49 -12.33 -8.01
C GLY A 19 9.68 -13.05 -7.38
N THR A 20 10.76 -12.33 -7.07
CA THR A 20 11.96 -12.85 -6.39
C THR A 20 12.21 -12.21 -5.03
N PHE A 21 11.91 -10.93 -4.89
CA PHE A 21 12.11 -10.16 -3.66
C PHE A 21 10.80 -9.55 -3.18
N HIS A 22 10.67 -9.43 -1.86
CA HIS A 22 9.53 -8.79 -1.21
C HIS A 22 9.99 -7.62 -0.34
N MET A 23 9.41 -6.44 -0.57
CA MET A 23 9.62 -5.25 0.25
C MET A 23 8.30 -4.79 0.86
N HIS A 24 8.35 -4.29 2.09
CA HIS A 24 7.20 -3.65 2.73
C HIS A 24 7.45 -2.15 2.92
N ARG A 25 6.41 -1.33 2.69
CA ARG A 25 6.44 0.11 3.01
C ARG A 25 5.12 0.54 3.64
N SER A 26 5.20 1.20 4.78
CA SER A 26 4.03 1.70 5.51
C SER A 26 3.72 3.16 5.17
N PHE A 27 2.44 3.49 5.11
CA PHE A 27 1.90 4.82 4.87
C PHE A 27 0.82 5.13 5.90
N ASN A 28 0.68 6.41 6.25
CA ASN A 28 -0.40 6.90 7.13
C ASN A 28 -1.47 7.68 6.35
N ASP A 29 -1.32 7.76 5.02
CA ASP A 29 -2.22 8.45 4.09
C ASP A 29 -2.56 7.50 2.94
N PHE A 30 -3.86 7.37 2.64
CA PHE A 30 -4.36 6.46 1.63
C PHE A 30 -3.96 6.88 0.21
N ASN A 31 -4.04 8.16 -0.10
CA ASN A 31 -3.72 8.65 -1.45
C ASN A 31 -2.23 8.50 -1.75
N GLN A 32 -1.36 8.81 -0.79
CA GLN A 32 0.08 8.56 -0.94
C GLN A 32 0.41 7.08 -1.11
N ALA A 33 -0.32 6.19 -0.41
CA ALA A 33 -0.16 4.75 -0.59
C ALA A 33 -0.58 4.31 -2.00
N VAL A 34 -1.70 4.83 -2.53
CA VAL A 34 -2.16 4.57 -3.90
C VAL A 34 -1.16 5.06 -4.92
N PHE A 35 -0.78 6.34 -4.88
CA PHE A 35 0.18 6.90 -5.85
C PHE A 35 1.53 6.18 -5.82
N SER A 36 1.99 5.79 -4.63
CA SER A 36 3.22 5.00 -4.51
C SER A 36 3.05 3.60 -5.09
N ALA A 37 1.90 2.95 -4.84
CA ALA A 37 1.62 1.63 -5.39
C ALA A 37 1.55 1.66 -6.92
N GLU A 38 0.90 2.66 -7.52
CA GLU A 38 0.88 2.89 -8.96
C GLU A 38 2.28 3.10 -9.54
N ALA A 39 3.12 3.90 -8.86
CA ALA A 39 4.49 4.14 -9.29
C ALA A 39 5.34 2.86 -9.27
N TYR A 40 5.23 2.03 -8.22
CA TYR A 40 5.91 0.74 -8.16
C TYR A 40 5.37 -0.23 -9.21
N ALA A 41 4.05 -0.24 -9.45
CA ALA A 41 3.44 -1.06 -10.48
C ALA A 41 3.93 -0.68 -11.89
N GLY A 42 3.99 0.62 -12.18
CA GLY A 42 4.56 1.14 -13.43
C GLY A 42 6.06 0.84 -13.60
N ALA A 43 6.77 0.54 -12.51
CA ALA A 43 8.16 0.08 -12.53
C ALA A 43 8.30 -1.45 -12.67
N GLY A 44 7.20 -2.19 -12.84
CA GLY A 44 7.19 -3.63 -13.07
C GLY A 44 7.06 -4.49 -11.81
N PHE A 45 6.74 -3.90 -10.66
CA PHE A 45 6.48 -4.64 -9.43
C PHE A 45 5.00 -4.98 -9.28
N SER A 46 4.68 -6.16 -8.76
CA SER A 46 3.36 -6.42 -8.20
C SER A 46 3.26 -5.80 -6.81
N VAL A 47 2.18 -5.06 -6.55
CA VAL A 47 1.97 -4.35 -5.29
C VAL A 47 0.62 -4.73 -4.70
N SER A 48 0.60 -5.12 -3.42
CA SER A 48 -0.62 -5.29 -2.64
C SER A 48 -0.70 -4.23 -1.55
N MET A 49 -1.78 -3.47 -1.53
CA MET A 49 -2.15 -2.59 -0.43
C MET A 49 -2.91 -3.39 0.63
N ILE A 50 -2.45 -3.29 1.87
CA ILE A 50 -2.96 -4.04 3.01
C ILE A 50 -3.19 -3.06 4.16
N SER A 51 -4.28 -3.19 4.91
CA SER A 51 -4.45 -2.43 6.15
C SER A 51 -3.44 -2.89 7.21
N ALA A 52 -3.23 -2.08 8.25
CA ALA A 52 -2.42 -2.45 9.42
C ALA A 52 -2.91 -3.75 10.09
N THR A 53 -4.19 -4.07 9.93
CA THR A 53 -4.83 -5.28 10.45
C THR A 53 -4.70 -6.49 9.53
N GLY A 54 -3.95 -6.37 8.42
CA GLY A 54 -3.71 -7.45 7.47
C GLY A 54 -4.82 -7.65 6.43
N ARG A 55 -5.81 -6.75 6.34
CA ARG A 55 -6.88 -6.86 5.33
C ARG A 55 -6.37 -6.36 3.99
N PHE A 56 -6.53 -7.16 2.94
CA PHE A 56 -6.28 -6.72 1.58
C PHE A 56 -7.25 -5.59 1.22
N LEU A 57 -6.70 -4.50 0.66
CA LEU A 57 -7.47 -3.33 0.25
C LEU A 57 -7.54 -3.23 -1.28
N MET A 58 -6.40 -3.41 -1.95
CA MET A 58 -6.26 -3.21 -3.38
C MET A 58 -4.95 -3.84 -3.88
N GLY A 59 -4.92 -4.27 -5.14
CA GLY A 59 -3.72 -4.78 -5.80
C GLY A 59 -3.40 -4.03 -7.09
N PHE A 60 -2.14 -4.02 -7.45
CA PHE A 60 -1.63 -3.56 -8.73
C PHE A 60 -0.71 -4.63 -9.28
N ASP A 61 -0.90 -5.02 -10.53
CA ASP A 61 0.02 -5.94 -11.21
C ASP A 61 1.20 -5.18 -11.82
N SER A 62 2.22 -5.92 -12.26
CA SER A 62 3.41 -5.36 -12.89
C SER A 62 3.16 -4.70 -14.25
N ARG A 63 1.94 -4.76 -14.77
CA ARG A 63 1.49 -4.05 -15.98
C ARG A 63 0.82 -2.72 -15.63
N GLY A 64 0.73 -2.39 -14.34
CA GLY A 64 0.03 -1.21 -13.86
C GLY A 64 -1.49 -1.38 -13.81
N GLU A 65 -2.01 -2.60 -14.02
CA GLU A 65 -3.45 -2.84 -13.95
C GLU A 65 -3.90 -2.98 -12.50
N ARG A 66 -4.96 -2.26 -12.16
CA ARG A 66 -5.54 -2.26 -10.83
C ARG A 66 -6.46 -3.46 -10.66
N VAL A 67 -6.16 -4.30 -9.68
CA VAL A 67 -6.98 -5.43 -9.27
C VAL A 67 -7.70 -5.07 -7.98
N ALA A 68 -8.98 -4.77 -8.09
CA ALA A 68 -9.88 -4.70 -6.94
C ALA A 68 -10.64 -6.03 -6.84
N VAL A 69 -10.87 -6.52 -5.62
CA VAL A 69 -11.75 -7.68 -5.36
C VAL A 69 -13.19 -7.20 -5.24
#